data_AF-A0A8T1GQN8-F1
#
_entry.id   AF-A0A8T1GQN8-F1
#
_cell.length_a   1.000
_cell.length_b   1.000
_cell.length_c   1.000
_cell.angle_alpha   90.00
_cell.angle_beta   90.00
_cell.angle_gamma   90.00
#
_symmetry.space_group_name_H-M   'P 1'
#
loop_
_entity.id
_entity.type
_entity.pdbx_description
1 polymer ?
#
loop_
_entity_poly.entity_id
_entity_poly.type
_entity_poly.pdbx_seq_one_letter_code
_entity_poly.pdbx_strand_id
1 'polypeptide(L)'
;MPMAVAPSFDSLPTSPRVTMLPTINANAVSIRNGHFVDAQGRVRLLRGVNLGGSSKLPYGYQHTDRHSSSSFFDGARSVSFVNRPFPLSEAPMHFARLQRWGLTLLRFVVTWEAIEHAGPGVYDREYLRYIRDIIAIAADYGLSIYVDPHQDVWSRWTGGDGAPMWTLEAVGLDPRGFEATKAALCVETYGLEVAKYPKMIWPTNYFKMACATMFSLFWGGSKCAPSCRVNGIPVQEYLQSRYLDAMAELAEALK
;
A
#
# COMPACT_ATOMS: atom_id res chain seq x y z
N MET A 1 -43.35 78.16 3.51
CA MET A 1 -42.39 77.34 4.27
C MET A 1 -41.84 76.26 3.33
N PRO A 2 -40.56 76.31 2.94
CA PRO A 2 -39.95 75.32 2.06
C PRO A 2 -39.39 74.14 2.87
N MET A 3 -39.52 72.93 2.33
CA MET A 3 -39.00 71.68 2.89
C MET A 3 -37.48 71.59 2.73
N ALA A 4 -36.79 71.12 3.77
CA ALA A 4 -35.36 70.83 3.76
C ALA A 4 -35.07 69.50 3.04
N VAL A 5 -34.07 69.52 2.15
CA VAL A 5 -33.57 68.35 1.41
C VAL A 5 -32.48 67.67 2.24
N ALA A 6 -32.59 66.36 2.47
CA ALA A 6 -31.59 65.56 3.16
C ALA A 6 -30.43 65.18 2.20
N PRO A 7 -29.17 65.07 2.69
CA PRO A 7 -28.02 64.76 1.82
C PRO A 7 -27.99 63.28 1.44
N SER A 8 -27.59 62.99 0.19
CA SER A 8 -27.35 61.63 -0.30
C SER A 8 -25.98 61.12 0.16
N PHE A 9 -25.94 59.91 0.72
CA PHE A 9 -24.69 59.20 0.98
C PHE A 9 -24.35 58.29 -0.20
N ASP A 10 -23.16 58.46 -0.76
CA ASP A 10 -22.61 57.53 -1.76
C ASP A 10 -22.35 56.16 -1.12
N SER A 11 -22.67 55.09 -1.85
CA SER A 11 -22.39 53.72 -1.44
C SER A 11 -20.89 53.44 -1.44
N LEU A 12 -20.38 52.79 -0.38
CA LEU A 12 -18.99 52.33 -0.27
C LEU A 12 -18.59 51.42 -1.45
N PRO A 13 -17.35 51.49 -1.95
CA PRO A 13 -16.90 50.64 -3.03
C PRO A 13 -16.88 49.17 -2.59
N THR A 14 -17.42 48.30 -3.44
CA THR A 14 -17.38 46.85 -3.24
C THR A 14 -15.93 46.38 -3.19
N SER A 15 -15.56 45.62 -2.14
CA SER A 15 -14.25 44.96 -2.06
C SER A 15 -14.00 44.10 -3.31
N PRO A 16 -12.76 44.07 -3.83
CA PRO A 16 -12.45 43.25 -4.99
C PRO A 16 -12.73 41.78 -4.66
N ARG A 17 -13.44 41.09 -5.56
CA ARG A 17 -13.56 39.63 -5.50
C ARG A 17 -12.15 39.04 -5.55
N VAL A 18 -11.74 38.37 -4.48
CA VAL A 18 -10.58 37.48 -4.51
C VAL A 18 -10.92 36.33 -5.44
N THR A 19 -10.48 36.42 -6.68
CA THR A 19 -10.43 35.27 -7.58
C THR A 19 -9.38 34.34 -7.00
N MET A 20 -9.81 33.29 -6.31
CA MET A 20 -8.95 32.14 -5.99
C MET A 20 -8.46 31.59 -7.34
N LEU A 21 -7.23 31.94 -7.73
CA LEU A 21 -6.54 31.21 -8.78
C LEU A 21 -6.54 29.73 -8.36
N PRO A 22 -6.78 28.77 -9.27
CA PRO A 22 -6.61 27.38 -8.94
C PRO A 22 -5.21 27.24 -8.36
N THR A 23 -5.09 26.73 -7.14
CA THR A 23 -3.80 26.47 -6.52
C THR A 23 -3.09 25.45 -7.41
N ILE A 24 -2.26 25.92 -8.33
CA ILE A 24 -1.43 25.04 -9.14
C ILE A 24 -0.48 24.41 -8.13
N ASN A 25 -0.70 23.14 -7.81
CA ASN A 25 0.27 22.38 -7.05
C ASN A 25 1.58 22.40 -7.85
N ALA A 26 2.52 23.25 -7.44
CA ALA A 26 3.76 23.49 -8.16
C ALA A 26 4.60 22.21 -8.31
N ASN A 27 4.30 21.19 -7.50
CA ASN A 27 4.93 19.87 -7.51
C ASN A 27 4.12 18.82 -8.26
N ALA A 28 2.98 19.16 -8.87
CA ALA A 28 2.20 18.22 -9.68
C ALA A 28 3.02 17.72 -10.86
N VAL A 29 3.08 16.39 -11.01
CA VAL A 29 3.71 15.71 -12.14
C VAL A 29 2.62 15.24 -13.09
N SER A 30 2.79 15.53 -14.38
CA SER A 30 1.90 15.06 -15.45
C SER A 30 2.72 14.40 -16.56
N ILE A 31 2.04 13.77 -17.52
CA ILE A 31 2.69 13.16 -18.68
C ILE A 31 2.40 14.00 -19.93
N ARG A 32 3.46 14.44 -20.62
CA ARG A 32 3.36 15.15 -21.90
C ARG A 32 4.41 14.61 -22.86
N ASN A 33 3.97 14.15 -24.05
CA ASN A 33 4.84 13.64 -25.11
C ASN A 33 5.84 12.57 -24.62
N GLY A 34 5.41 11.64 -23.76
CA GLY A 34 6.26 10.58 -23.21
C GLY A 34 7.21 11.02 -22.09
N HIS A 35 7.13 12.27 -21.62
CA HIS A 35 7.93 12.78 -20.52
C HIS A 35 7.07 13.06 -19.28
N PHE A 36 7.63 12.80 -18.09
CA PHE A 36 7.13 13.39 -16.86
C PHE A 36 7.47 14.88 -16.87
N VAL A 37 6.48 15.74 -16.69
CA VAL A 37 6.64 17.19 -16.65
C VAL A 37 6.03 17.78 -15.39
N ASP A 38 6.67 18.79 -14.83
CA ASP A 38 6.10 19.53 -13.70
C ASP A 38 5.11 20.61 -14.15
N ALA A 39 4.50 21.30 -13.18
CA ALA A 39 3.53 22.35 -13.41
C ALA A 39 4.07 23.55 -14.22
N GLN A 40 5.38 23.72 -14.32
CA GLN A 40 6.02 24.75 -15.15
C GLN A 40 6.39 24.24 -16.54
N GLY A 41 6.08 22.98 -16.86
CA GLY A 41 6.36 22.34 -18.14
C GLY A 41 7.80 21.83 -18.28
N ARG A 42 8.59 21.80 -17.20
CA ARG A 42 9.96 21.27 -17.24
C ARG A 42 9.92 19.74 -17.20
N VAL A 43 10.77 19.10 -18.01
CA VAL A 43 10.94 17.64 -17.95
C VAL A 43 11.61 17.24 -16.63
N ARG A 44 11.01 16.28 -15.93
CA ARG A 44 11.49 15.75 -14.65
C ARG A 44 12.17 14.40 -14.86
N LEU A 45 13.42 14.30 -14.42
CA LEU A 45 14.11 13.03 -14.27
C LEU A 45 13.88 12.52 -12.85
N LEU A 46 13.08 11.46 -12.72
CA LEU A 46 12.76 10.87 -11.44
C LEU A 46 13.88 9.87 -11.06
N ARG A 47 14.72 10.24 -10.09
CA ARG A 47 15.81 9.38 -9.58
C ARG A 47 15.56 9.07 -8.12
N GLY A 48 15.54 7.78 -7.81
CA GLY A 48 15.03 7.34 -6.54
C GLY A 48 15.47 5.95 -6.12
N VAL A 49 14.95 5.54 -4.97
CA VAL A 49 15.20 4.23 -4.37
C VAL A 49 13.89 3.59 -3.91
N ASN A 50 13.88 2.28 -3.77
CA ASN A 50 12.82 1.58 -3.07
C ASN A 50 12.92 1.88 -1.57
N LEU A 51 11.79 2.28 -0.98
CA LEU A 51 11.62 2.50 0.44
C LEU A 51 10.63 1.46 0.95
N GLY A 52 11.12 0.29 1.40
CA GLY A 52 10.18 -0.78 1.71
C GLY A 52 10.67 -2.19 1.98
N GLY A 53 11.97 -2.47 2.05
CA GLY A 53 12.44 -3.84 2.28
C GLY A 53 11.85 -4.50 3.54
N SER A 54 11.67 -3.71 4.61
CA SER A 54 11.01 -4.14 5.85
C SER A 54 9.49 -4.01 5.83
N SER A 55 8.91 -3.25 4.89
CA SER A 55 7.45 -3.02 4.77
C SER A 55 6.68 -4.22 4.21
N LYS A 56 7.40 -5.25 3.74
CA LYS A 56 6.85 -6.53 3.30
C LYS A 56 6.31 -7.39 4.46
N LEU A 57 6.75 -7.10 5.69
CA LEU A 57 6.39 -7.85 6.89
C LEU A 57 5.89 -6.92 8.00
N PRO A 58 4.97 -7.38 8.87
CA PRO A 58 4.47 -6.58 9.99
C PRO A 58 5.56 -6.00 10.87
N TYR A 59 5.29 -4.89 11.54
CA TYR A 59 6.14 -4.36 12.59
C TYR A 59 6.31 -5.39 13.73
N GLY A 60 7.53 -5.48 14.28
CA GLY A 60 7.86 -6.50 15.29
C GLY A 60 7.91 -7.94 14.76
N TYR A 61 7.67 -8.16 13.46
CA TYR A 61 7.75 -9.50 12.88
C TYR A 61 9.15 -10.09 13.04
N GLN A 62 9.20 -11.28 13.62
CA GLN A 62 10.38 -12.10 13.75
C GLN A 62 10.05 -13.44 13.10
N HIS A 63 10.92 -13.92 12.21
CA HIS A 63 10.76 -15.25 11.64
C HIS A 63 10.77 -16.27 12.77
N THR A 64 9.69 -17.04 12.85
CA THR A 64 9.55 -18.14 13.79
C THR A 64 10.18 -19.41 13.21
N ASP A 65 10.48 -20.38 14.06
CA ASP A 65 10.69 -21.77 13.61
C ASP A 65 9.38 -22.57 13.69
N ARG A 66 9.42 -23.84 13.23
CA ARG A 66 8.25 -24.73 13.24
C ARG A 66 7.68 -25.01 14.65
N HIS A 67 8.43 -24.73 15.71
CA HIS A 67 8.03 -24.97 17.09
C HIS A 67 7.32 -23.75 17.72
N SER A 68 7.32 -22.60 17.02
CA SER A 68 6.69 -21.34 17.45
C SER A 68 5.87 -20.67 16.33
N SER A 69 5.33 -21.43 15.39
CA SER A 69 4.57 -20.89 14.24
C SER A 69 3.11 -20.50 14.56
N SER A 70 2.63 -20.69 15.79
CA SER A 70 1.26 -20.30 16.17
C SER A 70 1.01 -18.82 15.92
N SER A 71 1.94 -17.94 16.31
CA SER A 71 1.83 -16.49 16.06
C SER A 71 1.83 -16.11 14.58
N PHE A 72 2.45 -16.92 13.71
CA PHE A 72 2.44 -16.72 12.26
C PHE A 72 1.04 -16.88 11.65
N PHE A 73 0.21 -17.77 12.21
CA PHE A 73 -1.16 -17.98 11.74
C PHE A 73 -2.20 -17.27 12.63
N ASP A 74 -2.13 -17.45 13.94
CA ASP A 74 -3.14 -16.96 14.89
C ASP A 74 -3.09 -15.43 15.05
N GLY A 75 -1.91 -14.83 14.85
CA GLY A 75 -1.72 -13.37 14.89
C GLY A 75 -2.08 -12.65 13.59
N ALA A 76 -2.43 -13.36 12.51
CA ALA A 76 -2.60 -12.78 11.17
C ALA A 76 -3.57 -11.59 11.10
N ARG A 77 -4.61 -11.59 11.95
CA ARG A 77 -5.66 -10.57 11.99
C ARG A 77 -5.39 -9.43 12.97
N SER A 78 -4.28 -9.49 13.71
CA SER A 78 -3.91 -8.50 14.74
C SER A 78 -2.51 -7.95 14.55
N VAL A 79 -1.94 -8.10 13.34
CA VAL A 79 -0.65 -7.52 12.97
C VAL A 79 -0.77 -6.00 12.82
N SER A 80 0.36 -5.29 12.87
CA SER A 80 0.40 -3.87 12.50
C SER A 80 1.56 -3.62 11.55
N PHE A 81 1.35 -2.75 10.56
CA PHE A 81 2.40 -2.28 9.66
C PHE A 81 2.81 -0.83 9.95
N VAL A 82 2.23 -0.20 10.99
CA VAL A 82 2.67 1.10 11.49
C VAL A 82 4.15 1.02 11.89
N ASN A 83 4.91 2.08 11.62
CA ASN A 83 6.37 2.13 11.80
C ASN A 83 7.18 1.23 10.85
N ARG A 84 6.59 0.78 9.73
CA ARG A 84 7.34 0.23 8.59
C ARG A 84 7.44 1.26 7.45
N PRO A 85 8.62 1.52 6.87
CA PRO A 85 9.89 0.83 7.13
C PRO A 85 10.61 1.28 8.41
N PHE A 86 10.22 2.39 9.02
CA PHE A 86 10.76 2.94 10.27
C PHE A 86 9.74 3.85 10.99
N PRO A 87 9.90 4.15 12.29
CA PRO A 87 9.04 5.11 13.00
C PRO A 87 9.09 6.54 12.42
N LEU A 88 8.00 7.30 12.59
CA LEU A 88 7.92 8.70 12.12
C LEU A 88 9.06 9.58 12.64
N SER A 89 9.51 9.36 13.88
CA SER A 89 10.61 10.10 14.50
C SER A 89 11.96 9.92 13.79
N GLU A 90 12.14 8.82 13.06
CA GLU A 90 13.37 8.52 12.32
C GLU A 90 13.30 9.01 10.86
N ALA A 91 12.10 9.29 10.35
CA ALA A 91 11.88 9.73 8.98
C ALA A 91 12.69 10.98 8.58
N PRO A 92 12.76 12.05 9.41
CA PRO A 92 13.61 13.23 9.13
C PRO A 92 15.07 12.87 8.85
N MET A 93 15.66 11.98 9.65
CA MET A 93 17.05 11.57 9.49
C MET A 93 17.26 10.79 8.18
N HIS A 94 16.36 9.85 7.86
CA HIS A 94 16.45 9.07 6.63
C HIS A 94 16.26 9.93 5.39
N PHE A 95 15.25 10.81 5.38
CA PHE A 95 14.95 11.67 4.23
C PHE A 95 16.01 12.74 4.00
N ALA A 96 16.57 13.33 5.06
CA ALA A 96 17.72 14.23 4.95
C ALA A 96 18.92 13.54 4.28
N ARG A 97 19.16 12.25 4.58
CA ARG A 97 20.24 11.48 3.96
C ARG A 97 19.99 11.27 2.46
N LEU A 98 18.77 10.87 2.09
CA LEU A 98 18.40 10.63 0.68
C LEU A 98 18.43 11.93 -0.14
N GLN A 99 17.98 13.04 0.44
CA GLN A 99 18.09 14.37 -0.15
C GLN A 99 19.55 14.78 -0.39
N ARG A 100 20.44 14.54 0.58
CA ARG A 100 21.89 14.82 0.43
C ARG A 100 22.55 13.97 -0.65
N TRP A 101 22.02 12.79 -0.95
CA TRP A 101 22.46 11.97 -2.08
C TRP A 101 21.91 12.45 -3.43
N GLY A 102 21.08 13.49 -3.44
CA GLY A 102 20.47 14.04 -4.65
C GLY A 102 19.30 13.24 -5.20
N LEU A 103 18.70 12.37 -4.38
CA LEU A 103 17.51 11.62 -4.76
C LEU A 103 16.26 12.50 -4.64
N THR A 104 15.30 12.26 -5.52
CA THR A 104 14.06 13.06 -5.63
C THR A 104 12.79 12.21 -5.62
N LEU A 105 12.91 10.89 -5.73
CA LEU A 105 11.78 9.96 -5.74
C LEU A 105 12.02 8.81 -4.75
N LEU A 106 10.97 8.36 -4.08
CA LEU A 106 10.96 7.12 -3.31
C LEU A 106 9.82 6.24 -3.79
N ARG A 107 10.11 4.96 -4.05
CA ARG A 107 9.09 3.94 -4.32
C ARG A 107 8.69 3.31 -2.98
N PHE A 108 7.58 3.75 -2.41
CA PHE A 108 7.11 3.34 -1.09
C PHE A 108 6.25 2.09 -1.17
N VAL A 109 6.75 0.98 -0.62
CA VAL A 109 6.08 -0.33 -0.64
C VAL A 109 4.88 -0.33 0.31
N VAL A 110 3.71 -0.69 -0.22
CA VAL A 110 2.48 -0.93 0.54
C VAL A 110 1.91 -2.27 0.12
N THR A 111 1.79 -3.22 1.05
CA THR A 111 1.13 -4.49 0.79
C THR A 111 -0.37 -4.37 1.04
N TRP A 112 -1.17 -5.21 0.37
CA TRP A 112 -2.61 -5.29 0.64
C TRP A 112 -2.90 -5.70 2.09
N GLU A 113 -2.10 -6.61 2.63
CA GLU A 113 -2.16 -7.02 4.03
C GLU A 113 -2.00 -5.83 4.99
N ALA A 114 -1.10 -4.90 4.70
CA ALA A 114 -0.91 -3.74 5.55
C ALA A 114 -2.18 -2.88 5.67
N ILE A 115 -3.04 -2.89 4.65
CA ILE A 115 -4.29 -2.13 4.61
C ILE A 115 -5.44 -2.93 5.20
N GLU A 116 -5.50 -4.25 5.00
CA GLU A 116 -6.72 -5.05 5.21
C GLU A 116 -6.44 -6.41 5.88
N HIS A 117 -5.51 -6.48 6.83
CA HIS A 117 -5.13 -7.74 7.50
C HIS A 117 -6.26 -8.35 8.36
N ALA A 118 -7.08 -7.51 9.01
CA ALA A 118 -8.08 -7.96 9.98
C ALA A 118 -9.23 -8.77 9.35
N GLY A 119 -9.54 -8.52 8.08
CA GLY A 119 -10.59 -9.19 7.34
C GLY A 119 -11.15 -8.33 6.19
N PRO A 120 -11.98 -8.92 5.31
CA PRO A 120 -12.55 -8.21 4.17
C PRO A 120 -13.41 -7.02 4.63
N GLY A 121 -13.16 -5.84 4.08
CA GLY A 121 -13.77 -4.55 4.42
C GLY A 121 -13.26 -3.91 5.71
N VAL A 122 -12.28 -4.50 6.39
CA VAL A 122 -11.76 -4.00 7.68
C VAL A 122 -10.39 -3.35 7.48
N TYR A 123 -10.41 -2.07 7.16
CA TYR A 123 -9.21 -1.31 6.82
C TYR A 123 -8.46 -0.77 8.05
N ASP A 124 -7.14 -0.91 8.06
CA ASP A 124 -6.26 -0.37 9.10
C ASP A 124 -6.10 1.15 8.96
N ARG A 125 -6.98 1.88 9.66
CA ARG A 125 -6.97 3.34 9.66
C ARG A 125 -5.73 3.94 10.32
N GLU A 126 -5.06 3.21 11.21
CA GLU A 126 -3.82 3.66 11.84
C GLU A 126 -2.67 3.64 10.83
N TYR A 127 -2.55 2.54 10.09
CA TYR A 127 -1.55 2.41 9.03
C TYR A 127 -1.75 3.44 7.92
N LEU A 128 -2.99 3.67 7.48
CA LEU A 128 -3.30 4.70 6.47
C LEU A 128 -2.88 6.11 6.93
N ARG A 129 -3.14 6.48 8.19
CA ARG A 129 -2.66 7.75 8.77
C ARG A 129 -1.14 7.81 8.81
N TYR A 130 -0.51 6.72 9.22
CA TYR A 130 0.94 6.62 9.26
C TYR A 130 1.61 6.83 7.88
N ILE A 131 1.07 6.26 6.80
CA ILE A 131 1.60 6.52 5.44
C ILE A 131 1.46 7.99 5.09
N ARG A 132 0.27 8.58 5.30
CA ARG A 132 0.04 10.01 5.02
C ARG A 132 1.06 10.88 5.74
N ASP A 133 1.31 10.60 7.02
CA ASP A 133 2.26 11.37 7.84
C ASP A 133 3.71 11.17 7.36
N ILE A 134 4.10 9.95 6.96
CA ILE A 134 5.39 9.69 6.30
C ILE A 134 5.55 10.51 5.01
N ILE A 135 4.52 10.55 4.16
CA ILE A 135 4.54 11.28 2.89
C ILE A 135 4.65 12.79 3.13
N ALA A 136 3.94 13.31 4.14
CA ALA A 136 4.05 14.71 4.55
C ALA A 136 5.48 15.06 4.98
N ILE A 137 6.11 14.23 5.81
CA ILE A 137 7.51 14.43 6.20
C ILE A 137 8.43 14.35 4.98
N ALA A 138 8.21 13.42 4.05
CA ALA A 138 9.02 13.31 2.82
C ALA A 138 8.96 14.58 1.96
N ALA A 139 7.79 15.24 1.92
CA ALA A 139 7.60 16.49 1.18
C ALA A 139 8.48 17.64 1.73
N ASP A 140 8.70 17.71 3.05
CA ASP A 140 9.60 18.70 3.67
C ASP A 140 11.06 18.56 3.20
N TYR A 141 11.44 17.37 2.71
CA TYR A 141 12.76 17.10 2.14
C TYR A 141 12.79 17.16 0.60
N GLY A 142 11.70 17.58 -0.04
CA GLY A 142 11.59 17.65 -1.50
C GLY A 142 11.58 16.28 -2.19
N LEU A 143 11.21 15.22 -1.46
CA LEU A 143 11.11 13.86 -1.98
C LEU A 143 9.68 13.59 -2.46
N SER A 144 9.54 13.16 -3.71
CA SER A 144 8.28 12.65 -4.24
C SER A 144 8.12 11.18 -3.88
N ILE A 145 6.88 10.73 -3.70
CA ILE A 145 6.56 9.34 -3.38
C ILE A 145 5.77 8.72 -4.53
N TYR A 146 6.24 7.57 -5.01
CA TYR A 146 5.45 6.62 -5.79
C TYR A 146 4.97 5.53 -4.84
N VAL A 147 3.67 5.46 -4.63
CA VAL A 147 3.05 4.40 -3.82
C VAL A 147 3.02 3.12 -4.65
N ASP A 148 3.56 2.04 -4.08
CA ASP A 148 3.73 0.76 -4.74
C ASP A 148 2.88 -0.31 -4.05
N PRO A 149 1.71 -0.66 -4.62
CA PRO A 149 0.93 -1.83 -4.22
C PRO A 149 1.72 -3.11 -4.47
N HIS A 150 2.46 -3.57 -3.47
CA HIS A 150 3.47 -4.58 -3.61
C HIS A 150 2.95 -5.98 -3.29
N GLN A 151 3.48 -6.95 -4.00
CA GLN A 151 3.40 -8.36 -3.64
C GLN A 151 4.61 -9.09 -4.21
N ASP A 152 5.02 -10.14 -3.51
CA ASP A 152 5.82 -11.23 -4.05
C ASP A 152 5.09 -12.52 -3.73
N VAL A 153 4.90 -13.39 -4.73
CA VAL A 153 4.33 -14.73 -4.50
C VAL A 153 3.01 -14.69 -3.72
N TRP A 154 2.12 -13.76 -4.05
CA TRP A 154 0.80 -13.59 -3.43
C TRP A 154 0.78 -13.11 -1.97
N SER A 155 1.39 -13.81 -1.01
CA SER A 155 1.17 -13.61 0.44
C SER A 155 2.29 -14.19 1.30
N ARG A 156 2.36 -13.76 2.58
CA ARG A 156 3.27 -14.33 3.58
C ARG A 156 3.11 -15.84 3.73
N TRP A 157 1.88 -16.33 3.70
CA TRP A 157 1.58 -17.77 3.83
C TRP A 157 1.82 -18.57 2.55
N THR A 158 2.13 -17.91 1.43
CA THR A 158 2.58 -18.56 0.20
C THR A 158 4.09 -18.39 -0.04
N GLY A 159 4.81 -17.85 0.95
CA GLY A 159 6.27 -17.72 0.95
C GLY A 159 6.81 -16.40 0.41
N GLY A 160 5.97 -15.37 0.30
CA GLY A 160 6.36 -14.01 -0.08
C GLY A 160 5.65 -12.94 0.76
N ASP A 161 4.99 -11.99 0.12
CA ASP A 161 4.25 -10.89 0.76
C ASP A 161 3.15 -10.35 -0.17
N GLY A 162 2.24 -9.53 0.36
CA GLY A 162 1.20 -8.89 -0.45
C GLY A 162 -0.18 -9.03 0.16
N ALA A 163 -0.92 -10.07 -0.23
CA ALA A 163 -2.30 -10.31 0.16
C ALA A 163 -2.44 -10.84 1.60
N PRO A 164 -3.49 -10.41 2.34
CA PRO A 164 -3.77 -10.91 3.69
C PRO A 164 -4.26 -12.36 3.70
N MET A 165 -4.11 -13.05 4.85
CA MET A 165 -4.43 -14.48 5.01
C MET A 165 -5.87 -14.81 4.61
N TRP A 166 -6.81 -13.91 4.92
CA TRP A 166 -8.22 -14.14 4.66
C TRP A 166 -8.52 -14.36 3.17
N THR A 167 -7.65 -13.90 2.26
CA THR A 167 -7.81 -14.16 0.81
C THR A 167 -7.65 -15.64 0.47
N LEU A 168 -6.77 -16.35 1.17
CA LEU A 168 -6.56 -17.79 1.05
C LEU A 168 -7.74 -18.54 1.67
N GLU A 169 -8.14 -18.13 2.88
CA GLU A 169 -9.27 -18.73 3.61
C GLU A 169 -10.59 -18.58 2.84
N ALA A 170 -10.81 -17.41 2.21
CA ALA A 170 -12.02 -17.10 1.47
C ALA A 170 -12.28 -18.06 0.30
N VAL A 171 -11.22 -18.63 -0.29
CA VAL A 171 -11.32 -19.60 -1.39
C VAL A 171 -11.24 -21.06 -0.91
N GLY A 172 -11.27 -21.28 0.40
CA GLY A 172 -11.26 -22.60 1.01
C GLY A 172 -9.87 -23.22 1.18
N LEU A 173 -8.79 -22.47 1.00
CA LEU A 173 -7.45 -22.94 1.32
C LEU A 173 -7.19 -22.82 2.84
N ASP A 174 -6.52 -23.82 3.40
CA ASP A 174 -6.03 -23.79 4.78
C ASP A 174 -4.50 -23.62 4.80
N PRO A 175 -3.99 -22.41 5.12
CA PRO A 175 -2.55 -22.15 5.21
C PRO A 175 -1.78 -23.09 6.14
N ARG A 176 -2.42 -23.63 7.19
CA ARG A 176 -1.74 -24.55 8.13
C ARG A 176 -1.40 -25.88 7.48
N GLY A 177 -2.13 -26.28 6.43
CA GLY A 177 -1.89 -27.50 5.67
C GLY A 177 -0.84 -27.37 4.57
N PHE A 178 -0.33 -26.17 4.27
CA PHE A 178 0.51 -25.95 3.09
C PHE A 178 1.88 -26.62 3.17
N GLU A 179 2.47 -26.73 4.35
CA GLU A 179 3.75 -27.42 4.52
C GLU A 179 3.59 -28.92 4.29
N ALA A 180 2.59 -29.54 4.92
CA ALA A 180 2.33 -30.98 4.83
C ALA A 180 1.99 -31.40 3.39
N THR A 181 1.25 -30.55 2.67
CA THR A 181 0.85 -30.78 1.27
C THR A 181 1.86 -30.26 0.25
N LYS A 182 2.92 -29.57 0.69
CA LYS A 182 3.90 -28.85 -0.14
C LYS A 182 3.27 -27.79 -1.06
N ALA A 183 2.08 -27.29 -0.72
CA ALA A 183 1.37 -26.25 -1.47
C ALA A 183 2.05 -24.88 -1.40
N ALA A 184 2.87 -24.64 -0.37
CA ALA A 184 3.77 -23.49 -0.27
C ALA A 184 5.03 -23.87 0.53
N LEU A 185 6.09 -23.12 0.32
CA LEU A 185 7.35 -23.19 1.06
C LEU A 185 7.59 -21.85 1.76
N CYS A 186 7.45 -21.84 3.08
CA CYS A 186 7.62 -20.66 3.91
C CYS A 186 8.76 -20.91 4.90
N VAL A 187 9.49 -19.86 5.27
CA VAL A 187 10.58 -19.93 6.26
C VAL A 187 10.05 -20.47 7.59
N GLU A 188 8.87 -20.00 7.97
CA GLU A 188 8.17 -20.21 9.23
C GLU A 188 7.75 -21.68 9.43
N THR A 189 7.50 -22.39 8.34
CA THR A 189 7.03 -23.78 8.35
C THR A 189 8.09 -24.77 7.90
N TYR A 190 9.19 -24.32 7.27
CA TYR A 190 10.23 -25.20 6.73
C TYR A 190 10.93 -26.07 7.79
N GLY A 191 10.89 -25.64 9.06
CA GLY A 191 11.41 -26.43 10.16
C GLY A 191 12.93 -26.42 10.32
N LEU A 192 13.62 -25.53 9.62
CA LEU A 192 15.01 -25.20 9.87
C LEU A 192 15.12 -23.83 10.53
N GLU A 193 16.25 -23.60 11.21
CA GLU A 193 16.67 -22.25 11.56
C GLU A 193 16.70 -21.37 10.31
N VAL A 194 16.31 -20.10 10.45
CA VAL A 194 16.24 -19.12 9.35
C VAL A 194 17.56 -19.06 8.56
N ALA A 195 18.71 -19.14 9.25
CA ALA A 195 20.03 -19.10 8.64
C ALA A 195 20.34 -20.29 7.72
N LYS A 196 19.62 -21.42 7.89
CA LYS A 196 19.73 -22.64 7.08
C LYS A 196 18.67 -22.71 5.97
N TYR A 197 17.72 -21.77 5.93
CA TYR A 197 16.75 -21.71 4.85
C TYR A 197 17.44 -21.41 3.52
N PRO A 198 17.18 -22.17 2.43
CA PRO A 198 17.87 -21.96 1.16
C PRO A 198 17.66 -20.55 0.61
N LYS A 199 18.76 -19.86 0.32
CA LYS A 199 18.72 -18.51 -0.25
C LYS A 199 18.05 -18.54 -1.63
N MET A 200 17.23 -17.52 -1.91
CA MET A 200 16.57 -17.33 -3.22
C MET A 200 15.68 -18.50 -3.67
N ILE A 201 15.21 -19.37 -2.76
CA ILE A 201 14.26 -20.43 -3.11
C ILE A 201 12.81 -19.95 -3.18
N TRP A 202 12.50 -18.80 -2.56
CA TRP A 202 11.15 -18.25 -2.50
C TRP A 202 10.45 -18.07 -3.87
N PRO A 203 11.11 -17.75 -5.01
CA PRO A 203 10.42 -17.64 -6.30
C PRO A 203 9.87 -18.98 -6.79
N THR A 204 10.38 -20.12 -6.29
CA THR A 204 9.84 -21.43 -6.66
C THR A 204 8.38 -21.61 -6.22
N ASN A 205 7.93 -20.82 -5.25
CA ASN A 205 6.54 -20.79 -4.82
C ASN A 205 5.57 -20.30 -5.92
N TYR A 206 6.03 -19.52 -6.92
CA TYR A 206 5.17 -19.12 -8.04
C TYR A 206 4.55 -20.32 -8.78
N PHE A 207 5.22 -21.46 -8.77
CA PHE A 207 4.75 -22.71 -9.40
C PHE A 207 4.04 -23.65 -8.43
N LYS A 208 3.97 -23.32 -7.13
CA LYS A 208 3.31 -24.17 -6.14
C LYS A 208 1.81 -23.90 -6.09
N MET A 209 1.08 -24.93 -5.67
CA MET A 209 -0.37 -24.99 -5.76
C MET A 209 -1.05 -23.76 -5.15
N ALA A 210 -0.66 -23.31 -3.96
CA ALA A 210 -1.34 -22.19 -3.30
C ALA A 210 -1.20 -20.88 -4.09
N CYS A 211 0.02 -20.46 -4.42
CA CYS A 211 0.27 -19.23 -5.18
C CYS A 211 -0.32 -19.29 -6.60
N ALA A 212 -0.09 -20.40 -7.32
CA ALA A 212 -0.59 -20.57 -8.68
C ALA A 212 -2.13 -20.56 -8.73
N THR A 213 -2.79 -21.17 -7.74
CA THR A 213 -4.25 -21.15 -7.61
C THR A 213 -4.74 -19.73 -7.39
N MET A 214 -4.16 -18.98 -6.44
CA MET A 214 -4.63 -17.62 -6.15
C MET A 214 -4.50 -16.68 -7.36
N PHE A 215 -3.38 -16.72 -8.09
CA PHE A 215 -3.26 -15.94 -9.33
C PHE A 215 -4.26 -16.37 -10.41
N SER A 216 -4.53 -17.68 -10.53
CA SER A 216 -5.51 -18.21 -11.47
C SER A 216 -6.93 -17.73 -11.13
N LEU A 217 -7.30 -17.71 -9.85
CA LEU A 217 -8.60 -17.23 -9.37
C LEU A 217 -8.72 -15.71 -9.53
N PHE A 218 -7.67 -14.96 -9.18
CA PHE A 218 -7.68 -13.50 -9.24
C PHE A 218 -7.76 -12.96 -10.68
N TRP A 219 -7.05 -13.55 -11.64
CA TRP A 219 -7.03 -13.03 -13.02
C TRP A 219 -7.98 -13.75 -13.98
N GLY A 220 -8.23 -15.04 -13.74
CA GLY A 220 -8.98 -15.90 -14.67
C GLY A 220 -10.07 -16.72 -14.01
N GLY A 221 -10.46 -16.42 -12.77
CA GLY A 221 -11.41 -17.24 -12.01
C GLY A 221 -12.75 -17.44 -12.73
N SER A 222 -13.23 -16.42 -13.45
CA SER A 222 -14.45 -16.52 -14.27
C SER A 222 -14.40 -17.62 -15.34
N LYS A 223 -13.21 -17.91 -15.88
CA LYS A 223 -13.00 -18.93 -16.92
C LYS A 223 -12.55 -20.27 -16.32
N CYS A 224 -11.59 -20.24 -15.41
CA CYS A 224 -10.94 -21.42 -14.87
C CYS A 224 -11.72 -22.07 -13.72
N ALA A 225 -12.54 -21.29 -13.00
CA ALA A 225 -13.30 -21.73 -11.84
C ALA A 225 -14.70 -21.06 -11.78
N PRO A 226 -15.54 -21.17 -12.84
CA PRO A 226 -16.82 -20.45 -12.94
C PRO A 226 -17.82 -20.76 -11.82
N SER A 227 -17.70 -21.93 -11.19
CA SER A 227 -18.54 -22.33 -10.06
C SER A 227 -17.99 -21.88 -8.70
N CYS A 228 -16.75 -21.38 -8.65
CA CYS A 228 -16.13 -20.92 -7.40
C CYS A 228 -16.69 -19.55 -7.02
N ARG A 229 -17.38 -19.50 -5.88
CA ARG A 229 -18.04 -18.30 -5.36
C ARG A 229 -17.73 -18.11 -3.89
N VAL A 230 -17.51 -16.86 -3.49
CA VAL A 230 -17.33 -16.45 -2.09
C VAL A 230 -18.51 -15.58 -1.72
N ASN A 231 -19.28 -15.98 -0.71
CA ASN A 231 -20.51 -15.28 -0.31
C ASN A 231 -21.47 -15.00 -1.48
N GLY A 232 -21.60 -15.95 -2.41
CA GLY A 232 -22.43 -15.84 -3.61
C GLY A 232 -21.81 -15.05 -4.78
N ILE A 233 -20.70 -14.35 -4.56
CA ILE A 233 -20.00 -13.54 -5.58
C ILE A 233 -18.98 -14.41 -6.32
N PRO A 234 -18.86 -14.34 -7.66
CA PRO A 234 -17.79 -15.01 -8.40
C PRO A 234 -16.41 -14.70 -7.80
N VAL A 235 -15.57 -15.71 -7.60
CA VAL A 235 -14.30 -15.55 -6.87
C VAL A 235 -13.36 -14.49 -7.46
N GLN A 236 -13.31 -14.37 -8.79
CA GLN A 236 -12.52 -13.34 -9.47
C GLN A 236 -13.01 -11.94 -9.09
N GLU A 237 -14.32 -11.71 -9.19
CA GLU A 237 -14.95 -10.44 -8.83
C GLU A 237 -14.76 -10.13 -7.34
N TYR A 238 -14.94 -11.13 -6.48
CA TYR A 238 -14.75 -10.98 -5.04
C TYR A 238 -13.32 -10.54 -4.69
N LEU A 239 -12.29 -11.22 -5.22
CA LEU A 239 -10.91 -10.86 -4.89
C LEU A 239 -10.49 -9.52 -5.51
N GLN A 240 -10.86 -9.26 -6.76
CA GLN A 240 -10.51 -8.01 -7.45
C GLN A 240 -11.20 -6.80 -6.81
N SER A 241 -12.49 -6.89 -6.47
CA SER A 241 -13.21 -5.79 -5.82
C SER A 241 -12.60 -5.45 -4.47
N ARG A 242 -12.31 -6.45 -3.62
CA ARG A 242 -11.67 -6.21 -2.31
C ARG A 242 -10.30 -5.55 -2.43
N TYR A 243 -9.47 -6.03 -3.37
CA TYR A 243 -8.18 -5.43 -3.63
C TYR A 243 -8.32 -3.97 -4.09
N LEU A 244 -9.22 -3.70 -5.05
CA LEU A 244 -9.46 -2.36 -5.57
C LEU A 244 -10.02 -1.41 -4.50
N ASP A 245 -10.94 -1.88 -3.66
CA ASP A 245 -11.50 -1.11 -2.54
C ASP A 245 -10.40 -0.73 -1.54
N ALA A 246 -9.51 -1.67 -1.17
CA ALA A 246 -8.37 -1.39 -0.30
C ALA A 246 -7.41 -0.36 -0.92
N MET A 247 -7.14 -0.45 -2.24
CA MET A 247 -6.34 0.56 -2.94
C MET A 247 -7.04 1.91 -3.04
N ALA A 248 -8.37 1.94 -3.16
CA ALA A 248 -9.16 3.16 -3.16
C ALA A 248 -9.12 3.84 -1.79
N GLU A 249 -9.20 3.08 -0.70
CA GLU A 249 -9.06 3.58 0.67
C GLU A 249 -7.67 4.17 0.92
N LEU A 250 -6.62 3.53 0.40
CA LEU A 250 -5.28 4.10 0.40
C LEU A 250 -5.22 5.41 -0.38
N ALA A 251 -5.76 5.44 -1.60
CA ALA A 251 -5.76 6.64 -2.43
C ALA A 251 -6.52 7.79 -1.76
N GLU A 252 -7.67 7.53 -1.13
CA GLU A 252 -8.47 8.51 -0.41
C GLU A 252 -7.73 9.08 0.81
N ALA A 253 -7.05 8.23 1.57
CA ALA A 253 -6.27 8.66 2.73
C ALA A 253 -5.07 9.57 2.39
N LEU A 254 -4.65 9.58 1.12
CA LEU A 254 -3.49 10.33 0.62
C LEU A 254 -3.85 11.60 -0.18
N LYS A 255 -5.14 11.88 -0.38
CA LYS A 255 -5.60 13.14 -0.98
C LYS A 255 -5.39 14.33 -0.05
#